data_AF-A0A4W2D330-F1
#
_entry.id   AF-A0A4W2D330-F1
#
_cell.length_a   1.000
_cell.length_b   1.000
_cell.length_c   1.000
_cell.angle_alpha   90.00
_cell.angle_beta   90.00
_cell.angle_gamma   90.00
#
_symmetry.space_group_name_H-M   'P 1'
#
loop_
_entity.id
_entity.type
_entity.pdbx_description
1 polymer ?
#
loop_
_entity_poly.entity_id
_entity_poly.type
_entity_poly.pdbx_seq_one_letter_code
_entity_poly.pdbx_strand_id
1 'polypeptide(L)'
;MSSLSILHLLLLLLALHAPQAKGLPVVTSRTPYSMLMKEIMDDLKKITPSPEGSLNSDEKNFLTKESLLQANLKVFMTFATDTFGSDSKIMKNLKEFQPVLPTATPTEDPIFIENKNLGDFRMKLEEYLVIIRNYLKSKNIWFS
;
A
#
# COMPACT_ATOMS: atom_id res chain seq x y z
N MET A 1 57.33 6.01 29.91
CA MET A 1 56.68 4.88 29.19
C MET A 1 55.32 5.36 28.74
N SER A 2 55.19 5.60 27.43
CA SER A 2 54.11 6.37 26.82
C SER A 2 52.84 5.54 26.64
N SER A 3 51.78 5.85 27.39
CA SER A 3 50.43 5.25 27.24
C SER A 3 49.48 6.08 26.37
N LEU A 4 49.93 7.22 25.84
CA LEU A 4 49.11 8.15 25.07
C LEU A 4 48.63 7.60 23.72
N SER A 5 49.41 6.69 23.10
CA SER A 5 49.10 6.13 21.77
C SER A 5 47.89 5.22 21.74
N ILE A 6 47.49 4.64 22.88
CA ILE A 6 46.35 3.69 22.94
C ILE A 6 45.02 4.44 22.99
N LEU A 7 44.98 5.61 23.65
CA LEU A 7 43.77 6.42 23.77
C LEU A 7 43.31 6.96 22.40
N HIS A 8 44.27 7.35 21.55
CA HIS A 8 43.96 7.89 20.22
C HIS A 8 43.48 6.79 19.26
N LEU A 9 43.97 5.56 19.42
CA LEU A 9 43.52 4.41 18.63
C LEU A 9 42.09 3.99 19.01
N LEU A 10 41.74 4.03 20.30
CA LEU A 10 40.38 3.75 20.80
C LEU A 10 39.36 4.80 20.33
N LEU A 11 39.73 6.08 20.33
CA LEU A 11 38.87 7.15 19.81
C LEU A 11 38.61 7.00 18.30
N LEU A 12 39.59 6.54 17.53
CA LEU A 12 39.41 6.30 16.09
C LEU A 12 38.45 5.13 15.80
N LEU A 13 38.48 4.07 16.63
CA LEU A 13 37.60 2.91 16.51
C LEU A 13 36.13 3.21 16.91
N LEU A 14 35.90 4.19 17.78
CA LEU A 14 34.55 4.70 18.08
C LEU A 14 33.99 5.59 16.97
N ALA A 15 34.84 6.33 16.24
CA ALA A 15 34.41 7.09 15.07
C ALA A 15 34.03 6.17 13.88
N LEU A 16 34.52 4.93 13.87
CA LEU A 16 34.15 3.89 12.90
C LEU A 16 32.97 3.01 13.34
N HIS A 17 32.31 3.31 14.47
CA HIS A 17 31.16 2.54 14.93
C HIS A 17 29.93 2.77 14.05
N ALA A 18 29.78 1.80 13.14
CA ALA A 18 28.58 1.31 12.49
C ALA A 18 27.86 2.29 11.53
N PRO A 19 27.46 1.83 10.33
CA PRO A 19 26.32 2.42 9.67
C PRO A 19 25.20 2.38 10.71
N GLN A 20 24.57 3.52 10.99
CA GLN A 20 23.24 3.49 11.58
C GLN A 20 22.42 2.57 10.68
N ALA A 21 22.24 1.32 11.10
CA ALA A 21 21.18 0.50 10.59
C ALA A 21 19.94 1.34 10.88
N LYS A 22 19.38 1.93 9.83
CA LYS A 22 18.01 2.42 9.86
C LYS A 22 17.19 1.18 10.17
N GLY A 23 17.04 0.88 11.45
CA GLY A 23 16.11 -0.11 11.93
C GLY A 23 14.81 0.25 11.25
N LEU A 24 14.27 -0.68 10.47
CA LEU A 24 12.89 -0.60 10.04
C LEU A 24 12.10 -0.20 11.29
N PRO A 25 11.23 0.82 11.23
CA PRO A 25 10.42 1.17 12.38
C PRO A 25 9.79 -0.12 12.89
N VAL A 26 10.02 -0.41 14.17
CA VAL A 26 9.42 -1.55 14.87
C VAL A 26 7.94 -1.49 14.54
N VAL A 27 7.48 -2.48 13.78
CA VAL A 27 6.09 -2.59 13.35
C VAL A 27 5.28 -2.82 14.61
N THR A 28 4.80 -1.73 15.23
CA THR A 28 3.77 -1.77 16.25
C THR A 28 2.60 -2.52 15.64
N SER A 29 2.28 -3.69 16.20
CA SER A 29 1.25 -4.66 15.76
C SER A 29 0.41 -4.14 14.59
N ARG A 30 0.91 -4.31 13.37
CA ARG A 30 0.19 -3.83 12.19
C ARG A 30 -1.12 -4.59 12.14
N THR A 31 -2.24 -3.88 12.01
CA THR A 31 -3.52 -4.54 11.72
C THR A 31 -3.29 -5.48 10.53
N PRO A 32 -3.58 -6.78 10.66
CA PRO A 32 -3.30 -7.73 9.59
C PRO A 32 -3.98 -7.29 8.28
N TYR A 33 -3.30 -7.48 7.14
CA TYR A 33 -3.87 -7.10 5.84
C TYR A 33 -5.22 -7.75 5.54
N SER A 34 -5.42 -8.96 6.04
CA SER A 34 -6.70 -9.66 5.98
C SER A 34 -7.82 -8.91 6.70
N MET A 35 -7.53 -8.33 7.87
CA MET A 35 -8.46 -7.51 8.64
C MET A 35 -8.73 -6.18 7.93
N LEU A 36 -7.68 -5.45 7.50
CA LEU A 36 -7.83 -4.19 6.75
C LEU A 36 -8.70 -4.37 5.51
N MET A 37 -8.46 -5.43 4.74
CA MET A 37 -9.22 -5.74 3.53
C MET A 37 -10.67 -6.11 3.83
N LYS A 38 -10.92 -6.87 4.90
CA LYS A 38 -12.28 -7.19 5.35
C LYS A 38 -13.04 -5.91 5.70
N GLU A 39 -12.40 -5.00 6.45
CA GLU A 39 -13.02 -3.74 6.83
C GLU A 39 -13.36 -2.86 5.62
N ILE A 40 -12.46 -2.75 4.64
CA ILE A 40 -12.76 -2.02 3.40
C ILE A 40 -13.94 -2.67 2.67
N MET A 41 -13.92 -3.99 2.50
CA MET A 41 -15.01 -4.74 1.84
C MET A 41 -16.36 -4.56 2.56
N ASP A 42 -16.37 -4.54 3.89
CA ASP A 42 -17.59 -4.35 4.68
C ASP A 42 -18.12 -2.91 4.56
N ASP A 43 -17.25 -1.91 4.43
CA ASP A 43 -17.66 -0.53 4.16
C ASP A 43 -18.14 -0.33 2.71
N LEU A 44 -17.50 -0.99 1.73
CA LEU A 44 -17.93 -0.96 0.32
C LEU A 44 -19.35 -1.50 0.13
N LYS A 45 -19.75 -2.57 0.85
CA LYS A 45 -21.11 -3.12 0.81
C LYS A 45 -22.19 -2.10 1.20
N LYS A 46 -21.84 -1.07 1.99
CA LYS A 46 -22.76 -0.03 2.46
C LYS A 46 -22.97 1.06 1.41
N ILE A 47 -22.11 1.13 0.38
CA ILE A 47 -22.22 2.12 -0.69
C ILE A 47 -23.38 1.75 -1.61
N THR A 48 -24.29 2.71 -1.80
CA THR A 48 -25.44 2.64 -2.70
C THR A 48 -25.34 3.69 -3.81
N PRO A 49 -25.81 3.40 -5.04
CA PRO A 49 -26.38 2.13 -5.49
C PRO A 49 -25.33 1.02 -5.61
N SER A 50 -25.78 -0.23 -5.75
CA SER A 50 -24.86 -1.31 -6.12
C SER A 50 -24.29 -1.05 -7.52
N PRO A 51 -23.07 -1.53 -7.81
CA PRO A 51 -22.50 -1.36 -9.14
C PRO A 51 -23.37 -2.03 -10.20
N GLU A 52 -23.54 -1.35 -11.34
CA GLU A 52 -24.17 -1.94 -12.51
C GLU A 52 -23.07 -2.42 -13.47
N GLY A 53 -23.12 -3.70 -13.86
CA GLY A 53 -22.19 -4.29 -14.82
C GLY A 53 -20.99 -5.00 -14.19
N SER A 54 -19.94 -5.15 -15.00
CA SER A 54 -18.71 -5.85 -14.65
C SER A 54 -17.52 -5.20 -15.34
N LEU A 55 -16.33 -5.30 -14.74
CA LEU A 55 -15.09 -4.85 -15.36
C LEU A 55 -14.88 -5.51 -16.72
N ASN A 56 -14.53 -4.69 -17.72
CA ASN A 56 -14.13 -5.19 -19.02
C ASN A 56 -12.74 -5.85 -18.96
N SER A 57 -12.38 -6.56 -20.02
CA SER A 57 -11.11 -7.32 -20.08
C SER A 57 -9.88 -6.42 -19.93
N ASP A 58 -9.92 -5.20 -20.47
CA ASP A 58 -8.80 -4.28 -20.40
C ASP A 58 -8.62 -3.75 -18.97
N GLU A 59 -9.71 -3.36 -18.30
CA GLU A 59 -9.70 -2.93 -16.89
C GLU A 59 -9.13 -4.03 -15.98
N LYS A 60 -9.55 -5.28 -16.18
CA LYS A 60 -9.00 -6.43 -15.45
C LYS A 60 -7.51 -6.56 -15.70
N ASN A 61 -7.08 -6.46 -16.96
CA ASN A 61 -5.66 -6.51 -17.32
C ASN A 61 -4.86 -5.40 -16.62
N PHE A 62 -5.33 -4.14 -16.66
CA PHE A 62 -4.69 -3.02 -15.99
C PHE A 62 -4.55 -3.21 -14.48
N LEU A 63 -5.58 -3.74 -13.82
CA LEU A 63 -5.53 -3.97 -12.38
C LEU A 63 -4.49 -5.05 -12.01
N THR A 64 -4.27 -6.06 -12.87
CA THR A 64 -3.34 -7.18 -12.59
C THR A 64 -1.86 -6.85 -12.80
N LYS A 65 -1.53 -5.77 -13.53
CA LYS A 65 -0.14 -5.40 -13.80
C LYS A 65 0.58 -4.99 -12.51
N GLU A 66 1.61 -5.75 -12.12
CA GLU A 66 2.41 -5.47 -10.91
C GLU A 66 2.98 -4.05 -10.92
N SER A 67 3.43 -3.56 -12.08
CA SER A 67 3.95 -2.20 -12.29
C SER A 67 2.91 -1.09 -12.05
N LEU A 68 1.62 -1.40 -12.11
CA LEU A 68 0.54 -0.43 -11.92
C LEU A 68 -0.08 -0.50 -10.52
N LEU A 69 0.24 -1.49 -9.68
CA LEU A 69 -0.41 -1.66 -8.39
C LEU A 69 -0.34 -0.39 -7.53
N GLN A 70 0.84 0.21 -7.40
CA GLN A 70 1.00 1.44 -6.61
C GLN A 70 0.30 2.64 -7.23
N ALA A 71 0.26 2.74 -8.56
CA ALA A 71 -0.42 3.82 -9.27
C ALA A 71 -1.94 3.70 -9.11
N ASN A 72 -2.48 2.49 -9.27
CA ASN A 72 -3.90 2.18 -9.05
C ASN A 72 -4.32 2.46 -7.60
N LEU A 73 -3.49 2.10 -6.60
CA LEU A 73 -3.77 2.42 -5.20
C LEU A 73 -3.95 3.93 -5.01
N LYS A 74 -3.08 4.75 -5.62
CA LYS A 74 -3.17 6.21 -5.53
C LYS A 74 -4.50 6.72 -6.10
N VAL A 75 -4.97 6.17 -7.22
CA VAL A 75 -6.28 6.55 -7.79
C VAL A 75 -7.41 6.27 -6.81
N PHE A 76 -7.45 5.07 -6.22
CA PHE A 76 -8.47 4.74 -5.21
C PHE A 76 -8.39 5.62 -3.96
N MET A 77 -7.17 5.92 -3.49
CA MET A 77 -6.94 6.81 -2.35
C MET A 77 -7.40 8.24 -2.61
N THR A 78 -7.12 8.78 -3.80
CA THR A 78 -7.58 10.11 -4.22
C THR A 78 -9.10 10.14 -4.25
N PHE A 79 -9.73 9.17 -4.92
CA PHE A 79 -11.20 9.10 -4.99
C PHE A 79 -11.83 8.97 -3.60
N ALA A 80 -11.27 8.12 -2.73
CA ALA A 80 -11.76 7.95 -1.36
C ALA A 80 -11.60 9.23 -0.52
N THR A 81 -10.52 9.97 -0.71
CA THR A 81 -10.29 11.26 -0.05
C THR A 81 -11.33 12.30 -0.50
N ASP A 82 -11.54 12.42 -1.80
CA ASP A 82 -12.46 13.41 -2.37
C ASP A 82 -13.93 13.10 -2.03
N THR A 83 -14.26 11.82 -1.87
CA THR A 83 -15.64 11.36 -1.66
C THR A 83 -16.00 11.23 -0.18
N PHE A 84 -15.11 10.65 0.64
CA PHE A 84 -15.39 10.29 2.04
C PHE A 84 -14.54 11.08 3.05
N GLY A 85 -13.58 11.86 2.58
CA GLY A 85 -12.62 12.58 3.41
C GLY A 85 -11.35 11.79 3.69
N SER A 86 -10.25 12.52 3.93
CA SER A 86 -8.92 11.97 4.26
C SER A 86 -8.92 11.10 5.53
N ASP A 87 -9.86 11.37 6.44
CA ASP A 87 -10.01 10.66 7.70
C ASP A 87 -10.92 9.42 7.63
N SER A 88 -11.51 9.15 6.47
CA SER A 88 -12.37 7.99 6.27
C SER A 88 -11.62 6.68 6.53
N LYS A 89 -12.36 5.68 7.03
CA LYS A 89 -11.82 4.35 7.30
C LYS A 89 -11.26 3.69 6.03
N ILE A 90 -11.98 3.82 4.91
CA ILE A 90 -11.53 3.32 3.60
C ILE A 90 -10.17 3.92 3.25
N MET A 91 -10.02 5.25 3.30
CA MET A 91 -8.75 5.91 2.96
C MET A 91 -7.60 5.48 3.89
N LYS A 92 -7.83 5.47 5.21
CA LYS A 92 -6.83 5.05 6.19
C LYS A 92 -6.37 3.61 5.96
N ASN A 93 -7.30 2.70 5.71
CA ASN A 93 -6.97 1.30 5.46
C ASN A 93 -6.27 1.10 4.10
N LEU A 94 -6.65 1.84 3.05
CA LEU A 94 -5.94 1.80 1.76
C LEU A 94 -4.49 2.26 1.89
N LYS A 95 -4.23 3.30 2.69
CA LYS A 95 -2.89 3.83 2.92
C LYS A 95 -1.91 2.78 3.46
N GLU A 96 -2.39 1.83 4.25
CA GLU A 96 -1.57 0.76 4.82
C GLU A 96 -1.00 -0.21 3.77
N PHE A 97 -1.57 -0.26 2.56
CA PHE A 97 -1.02 -1.09 1.48
C PHE A 97 0.18 -0.42 0.79
N GLN A 98 0.33 0.91 0.85
CA GLN A 98 1.39 1.64 0.13
C GLN A 98 2.83 1.10 0.33
N PRO A 99 3.30 0.79 1.55
CA PRO A 99 4.70 0.38 1.75
C PRO A 99 5.02 -1.05 1.28
N VAL A 100 4.01 -1.86 0.94
CA VAL A 100 4.19 -3.25 0.52
C VAL A 100 3.93 -3.48 -0.97
N LEU A 101 3.56 -2.44 -1.71
CA LEU A 101 3.37 -2.52 -3.14
C LEU A 101 4.64 -2.11 -3.91
N PRO A 102 4.81 -2.58 -5.16
CA PRO A 102 5.96 -2.21 -6.00
C PRO A 102 5.99 -0.70 -6.27
N THR A 103 7.16 -0.07 -6.12
CA THR A 103 7.34 1.37 -6.34
C THR A 103 7.86 1.72 -7.75
N ALA A 104 7.74 0.79 -8.70
CA ALA A 104 8.20 1.02 -10.07
C ALA A 104 7.48 2.21 -10.71
N THR A 105 8.19 2.99 -11.52
CA THR A 105 7.57 4.04 -12.33
C THR A 105 6.63 3.38 -13.35
N PRO A 106 5.34 3.72 -13.36
CA PRO A 106 4.41 3.13 -14.32
C PRO A 106 4.75 3.63 -15.73
N THR A 107 4.72 2.71 -16.70
CA THR A 107 4.89 3.01 -18.13
C THR A 107 3.56 3.25 -18.85
N GLU A 108 2.45 3.03 -18.14
CA GLU A 108 1.09 3.13 -18.64
C GLU A 108 0.25 3.90 -17.61
N ASP A 109 -0.87 4.45 -18.05
CA ASP A 109 -1.79 5.14 -17.16
C ASP A 109 -2.45 4.15 -16.18
N PRO A 110 -2.72 4.59 -14.94
CA PRO A 110 -3.44 3.77 -13.97
C PRO A 110 -4.91 3.60 -14.36
N ILE A 111 -5.60 2.72 -13.63
CA ILE A 111 -7.05 2.55 -13.75
C ILE A 111 -7.76 3.89 -13.61
N PHE A 112 -8.73 4.14 -14.49
CA PHE A 112 -9.60 5.31 -14.39
C PHE A 112 -10.84 4.97 -13.57
N ILE A 113 -11.28 5.89 -12.70
CA ILE A 113 -12.56 5.81 -11.99
C ILE A 113 -13.43 6.94 -12.49
N GLU A 114 -14.63 6.61 -12.95
CA GLU A 114 -15.56 7.59 -13.47
C GLU A 114 -15.96 8.61 -12.38
N ASN A 115 -15.95 9.89 -12.75
CA ASN A 115 -16.10 10.98 -11.80
C ASN A 115 -17.44 10.89 -11.04
N LYS A 116 -17.36 10.93 -9.71
CA LYS A 116 -18.51 10.79 -8.79
C LYS A 116 -19.30 9.48 -8.94
N ASN A 117 -18.79 8.49 -9.68
CA ASN A 117 -19.44 7.21 -9.85
C ASN A 117 -19.02 6.23 -8.73
N LEU A 118 -19.87 6.17 -7.70
CA LEU A 118 -19.66 5.29 -6.55
C LEU A 118 -19.72 3.80 -6.92
N GLY A 119 -20.53 3.44 -7.92
CA GLY A 119 -20.65 2.07 -8.41
C GLY A 119 -19.35 1.61 -9.09
N ASP A 120 -18.81 2.47 -9.96
CA ASP A 120 -17.54 2.21 -10.65
C ASP A 120 -16.37 2.10 -9.66
N PHE A 121 -16.27 3.05 -8.73
CA PHE A 121 -15.28 3.00 -7.64
C PHE A 121 -15.36 1.68 -6.86
N ARG A 122 -16.57 1.30 -6.43
CA ARG A 122 -16.79 0.10 -5.63
C ARG A 122 -16.38 -1.15 -6.39
N MET A 123 -16.87 -1.33 -7.62
CA MET A 123 -16.56 -2.50 -8.44
C MET A 123 -15.06 -2.64 -8.71
N LYS A 124 -14.41 -1.54 -9.11
CA LYS A 124 -12.96 -1.52 -9.38
C LYS A 124 -12.14 -1.81 -8.12
N LEU A 125 -12.54 -1.24 -6.98
CA LEU A 125 -11.82 -1.45 -5.73
C LEU A 125 -11.99 -2.88 -5.19
N GLU A 126 -13.19 -3.47 -5.31
CA GLU A 126 -13.43 -4.86 -4.92
C GLU A 126 -12.48 -5.80 -5.68
N GLU A 127 -12.37 -5.66 -7.00
CA GLU A 127 -11.46 -6.46 -7.83
C GLU A 127 -9.98 -6.19 -7.49
N TYR A 128 -9.63 -4.91 -7.36
CA TYR A 128 -8.26 -4.51 -7.03
C TYR A 128 -7.78 -5.10 -5.69
N LEU A 129 -8.66 -5.20 -4.68
CA LEU A 129 -8.33 -5.83 -3.40
C LEU A 129 -8.10 -7.35 -3.55
N VAL A 130 -8.81 -8.03 -4.45
CA VAL A 130 -8.52 -9.45 -4.77
C VAL A 130 -7.12 -9.58 -5.37
N ILE A 131 -6.74 -8.67 -6.24
CA ILE A 131 -5.42 -8.65 -6.88
C ILE A 131 -4.31 -8.35 -5.88
N ILE A 132 -4.48 -7.34 -5.02
CA ILE A 132 -3.54 -7.06 -3.92
C ILE A 132 -3.38 -8.31 -3.05
N ARG A 133 -4.47 -8.99 -2.68
CA ARG A 133 -4.40 -10.20 -1.84
C ARG A 133 -3.51 -11.26 -2.49
N ASN A 134 -3.70 -11.51 -3.78
CA ASN A 134 -2.92 -12.52 -4.52
C ASN A 134 -1.44 -12.11 -4.62
N TYR A 135 -1.18 -10.83 -4.86
CA TYR A 135 0.16 -10.25 -4.85
C TYR A 135 0.85 -10.42 -3.48
N LEU A 136 0.19 -10.01 -2.39
CA LEU A 136 0.77 -10.12 -1.04
C LEU A 136 1.01 -11.57 -0.63
N LYS A 137 0.15 -12.50 -1.08
CA LYS A 137 0.37 -13.94 -0.90
C LYS A 137 1.59 -14.43 -1.66
N SER A 138 1.77 -14.02 -2.92
CA SER A 138 2.93 -14.45 -3.72
C SER A 138 4.26 -13.91 -3.18
N LYS A 139 4.25 -12.77 -2.47
CA LYS A 139 5.42 -12.22 -1.76
C LYS A 139 5.57 -12.70 -0.31
N ASN A 140 4.73 -13.62 0.17
CA ASN A 140 4.69 -14.08 1.57
C ASN A 140 4.47 -12.96 2.62
N ILE A 141 3.86 -11.84 2.22
CA ILE A 141 3.56 -10.70 3.11
C ILE A 141 2.18 -10.87 3.76
N TRP A 142 1.26 -11.58 3.11
CA TRP A 142 -0.14 -11.69 3.53
C TRP A 142 -0.33 -12.29 4.94
N PHE A 143 0.61 -13.11 5.39
CA PHE A 143 0.55 -13.83 6.66
C PHE A 143 1.34 -13.16 7.80
N SER A 144 2.05 -12.07 7.47
CA SER A 144 2.84 -11.26 8.40
C SER A 144 1.96 -10.24 9.10
#